data_AF-A0AAE0HZY5-F1
#
_entry.id   AF-A0AAE0HZY5-F1
#
_cell.length_a   1.000
_cell.length_b   1.000
_cell.length_c   1.000
_cell.angle_alpha   90.00
_cell.angle_beta   90.00
_cell.angle_gamma   90.00
#
_symmetry.space_group_name_H-M   'P 1'
#
loop_
_entity.id
_entity.type
_entity.pdbx_description
1 polymer ?
#
loop_
_entity_poly.entity_id
_entity_poly.type
_entity_poly.pdbx_seq_one_letter_code
_entity_poly.pdbx_strand_id
1 'polypeptide(L)'
;MTDLVRILPQFPVGQYASLIPALERNALTTSDLLTLDAADIGKRTHLPLLDVRRLCGAVLAALHADLGPRVTQPSGRALKHTPASLSAQWQTISTLDAALDHALGGGIPAGYVTEITGESGAGKTQFLLTLLLAVQLPPPHGIGRPAMHISTEAALSTKRLSQMLIANPLFRSMDAASRPSLDQIFSTVTPDLESQDHILSFQVPVEVERRNIGLLVLDSVATNYRAEFERSARGQASNMGARSTELVRLGMQLRELAQKHNLAVVVSNQVADRFSIGGPGGGGGFKTPAFSSASSFGQSTIPVAVGGGGGGRSTQESPLATRSKPVSFAKLPDLLPSSSLVDAPSSSAFDEDRLASMRPPPPPFPGDEDIGPPAPPALLLDHQQRWFTGWGDDRYADYGLKTPSLGLVWSTQIASRIALLKRPAYGQSRHSLDDEDDGRGVPTLRHWRRWMKVVFAPHAAPSGPGVADAVEFEVTMGGIKAVDTKREDQDDNVDDQDRR
;
A
#
# COMPACT_ATOMS: atom_id res chain seq x y z
N MET A 1 -8.35 -1.46 -36.79
CA MET A 1 -7.54 -0.47 -36.05
C MET A 1 -7.39 -0.94 -34.62
N THR A 2 -6.16 -1.16 -34.17
CA THR A 2 -5.87 -1.31 -32.74
C THR A 2 -6.33 -0.05 -32.01
N ASP A 3 -6.92 -0.19 -30.83
CA ASP A 3 -7.31 0.93 -29.96
C ASP A 3 -6.13 1.79 -29.49
N LEU A 4 -4.90 1.37 -29.76
CA LEU A 4 -3.65 2.03 -29.40
C LEU A 4 -3.59 3.51 -29.80
N VAL A 5 -3.99 3.86 -31.03
CA VAL A 5 -3.97 5.26 -31.50
C VAL A 5 -5.08 6.09 -30.85
N ARG A 6 -6.17 5.43 -30.42
CA ARG A 6 -7.26 6.09 -29.69
C ARG A 6 -6.87 6.37 -28.24
N ILE A 7 -6.13 5.46 -27.61
CA ILE A 7 -5.68 5.57 -26.22
C ILE A 7 -4.45 6.47 -26.12
N LEU A 8 -3.50 6.36 -27.05
CA LEU A 8 -2.27 7.15 -27.10
C LEU A 8 -2.14 7.86 -28.46
N PRO A 9 -2.79 9.03 -28.65
CA PRO A 9 -2.78 9.75 -29.92
C PRO A 9 -1.37 10.18 -30.36
N GLN A 10 -0.45 10.38 -29.42
CA GLN A 10 0.93 10.82 -29.68
C GLN A 10 1.94 9.67 -29.78
N PHE A 11 1.47 8.42 -29.74
CA PHE A 11 2.37 7.27 -29.83
C PHE A 11 3.12 7.25 -31.18
N PRO A 12 4.45 6.97 -31.23
CA PRO A 12 5.21 6.95 -32.48
C PRO A 12 4.94 5.68 -33.30
N VAL A 13 3.71 5.55 -33.81
CA VAL A 13 3.20 4.45 -34.65
C VAL A 13 4.17 4.09 -35.78
N GLY A 14 4.80 5.11 -36.40
CA GLY A 14 5.72 4.92 -37.53
C GLY A 14 6.94 4.04 -37.24
N GLN A 15 7.44 4.00 -35.99
CA GLN A 15 8.57 3.14 -35.61
C GLN A 15 8.18 1.65 -35.55
N TYR A 16 6.89 1.37 -35.39
CA TYR A 16 6.33 0.03 -35.22
C TYR A 16 5.36 -0.35 -36.34
N ALA A 17 5.40 0.38 -37.47
CA ALA A 17 4.46 0.22 -38.58
C ALA A 17 4.43 -1.20 -39.17
N SER A 18 5.53 -1.96 -39.08
CA SER A 18 5.61 -3.36 -39.51
C SER A 18 4.86 -4.33 -38.59
N LEU A 19 4.69 -3.98 -37.31
CA LEU A 19 4.08 -4.84 -36.30
C LEU A 19 2.56 -4.64 -36.23
N ILE A 20 2.11 -3.40 -36.41
CA ILE A 20 0.70 -2.98 -36.21
C ILE A 20 -0.29 -3.80 -37.05
N PRO A 21 -0.08 -4.06 -38.36
CA PRO A 21 -1.01 -4.88 -39.14
C PRO A 21 -1.18 -6.30 -38.60
N ALA A 22 -0.13 -6.89 -38.01
CA ALA A 22 -0.23 -8.21 -37.39
C ALA A 22 -1.00 -8.17 -36.06
N LEU A 23 -0.89 -7.09 -35.28
CA LEU A 23 -1.68 -6.88 -34.08
C LEU A 23 -3.16 -6.68 -34.40
N GLU A 24 -3.45 -5.88 -35.42
CA GLU A 24 -4.82 -5.60 -35.87
C GLU A 24 -5.52 -6.84 -36.41
N ARG A 25 -4.83 -7.65 -37.21
CA ARG A 25 -5.36 -8.92 -37.72
C ARG A 25 -5.71 -9.91 -36.61
N ASN A 26 -4.98 -9.85 -35.49
CA ASN A 26 -5.21 -10.70 -34.32
C ASN A 26 -6.08 -10.05 -33.24
N ALA A 27 -6.68 -8.89 -33.55
CA ALA A 27 -7.55 -8.12 -32.67
C ALA A 27 -6.94 -7.83 -31.28
N LEU A 28 -5.63 -7.61 -31.22
CA LEU A 28 -4.94 -7.29 -29.97
C LEU A 28 -5.21 -5.85 -29.57
N THR A 29 -5.71 -5.67 -28.35
CA THR A 29 -5.95 -4.37 -27.72
C THR A 29 -4.70 -3.87 -27.00
N THR A 30 -4.70 -2.59 -26.64
CA THR A 30 -3.66 -1.98 -25.80
C THR A 30 -3.60 -2.66 -24.43
N SER A 31 -4.75 -3.09 -23.90
CA SER A 31 -4.80 -3.91 -22.69
C SER A 31 -4.09 -5.25 -22.87
N ASP A 32 -4.28 -5.93 -24.01
CA ASP A 32 -3.60 -7.20 -24.29
C ASP A 32 -2.08 -7.02 -24.38
N LEU A 33 -1.62 -5.91 -24.97
CA LEU A 33 -0.20 -5.56 -25.04
C LEU A 33 0.44 -5.34 -23.67
N LEU A 34 -0.34 -4.96 -22.66
CA LEU A 34 0.13 -4.69 -21.30
C LEU A 34 -0.05 -5.87 -20.34
N THR A 35 -1.00 -6.77 -20.61
CA THR A 35 -1.41 -7.83 -19.67
C THR A 35 -0.96 -9.23 -20.07
N LEU A 36 -0.71 -9.48 -21.36
CA LEU A 36 -0.23 -10.77 -21.84
C LEU A 36 1.30 -10.84 -21.85
N ASP A 37 1.85 -12.05 -21.69
CA ASP A 37 3.28 -12.27 -21.91
C ASP A 37 3.62 -11.99 -23.39
N ALA A 38 4.71 -11.26 -23.61
CA ALA A 38 5.26 -11.01 -24.94
C ALA A 38 5.49 -12.30 -25.74
N ALA A 39 5.78 -13.42 -25.06
CA ALA A 39 5.89 -14.74 -25.70
C ALA A 39 4.57 -15.21 -26.31
N ASP A 40 3.44 -15.00 -25.63
CA ASP A 40 2.13 -15.42 -26.11
C ASP A 40 1.60 -14.48 -27.19
N ILE A 41 1.89 -13.18 -27.08
CA ILE A 41 1.65 -12.20 -28.15
C ILE A 41 2.45 -12.61 -29.40
N GLY A 42 3.73 -12.95 -29.24
CA GLY A 42 4.59 -13.40 -30.33
C GLY A 42 4.07 -14.67 -31.02
N LYS A 43 3.59 -15.66 -30.25
CA LYS A 43 2.96 -16.88 -30.79
C LYS A 43 1.70 -16.58 -31.60
N ARG A 44 0.81 -15.71 -31.08
CA ARG A 44 -0.46 -15.35 -31.75
C ARG A 44 -0.23 -14.58 -33.05
N THR A 45 0.79 -13.73 -33.07
CA THR A 45 1.01 -12.76 -34.16
C THR A 45 2.09 -13.19 -35.15
N HIS A 46 2.84 -14.24 -34.83
CA HIS A 46 4.06 -14.67 -35.53
C HIS A 46 5.11 -13.56 -35.65
N LEU A 47 5.13 -12.62 -34.70
CA LEU A 47 6.11 -11.54 -34.63
C LEU A 47 7.35 -11.95 -33.81
N PRO A 48 8.53 -11.39 -34.12
CA PRO A 48 9.73 -11.61 -33.31
C PRO A 48 9.54 -11.15 -31.86
N LEU A 49 9.90 -12.01 -30.90
CA LEU A 49 9.72 -11.76 -29.46
C LEU A 49 10.36 -10.45 -28.99
N LEU A 50 11.54 -10.11 -29.52
CA LEU A 50 12.24 -8.88 -29.16
C LEU A 50 11.50 -7.62 -29.61
N ASP A 51 10.88 -7.66 -30.79
CA ASP A 51 10.12 -6.53 -31.33
C ASP A 51 8.80 -6.34 -30.58
N VAL A 52 8.15 -7.44 -30.21
CA VAL A 52 6.98 -7.41 -29.31
C VAL A 52 7.34 -6.81 -27.96
N ARG A 53 8.45 -7.25 -27.33
CA ARG A 53 8.93 -6.69 -26.06
C ARG A 53 9.24 -5.19 -26.15
N ARG A 54 9.89 -4.77 -27.25
CA ARG A 54 10.17 -3.35 -27.51
C ARG A 54 8.89 -2.54 -27.65
N LEU A 55 7.91 -3.04 -28.40
CA LEU A 55 6.61 -2.39 -28.55
C LEU A 55 5.89 -2.28 -27.21
N CYS A 56 5.74 -3.37 -26.46
CA CYS A 56 5.08 -3.35 -25.15
C CYS A 56 5.77 -2.36 -24.19
N GLY A 57 7.11 -2.33 -24.18
CA GLY A 57 7.88 -1.36 -23.39
C GLY A 57 7.65 0.09 -23.83
N ALA A 58 7.57 0.35 -25.14
CA ALA A 58 7.30 1.68 -25.66
C ALA A 58 5.86 2.14 -25.37
N VAL A 59 4.87 1.24 -25.48
CA VAL A 59 3.47 1.51 -25.13
C VAL A 59 3.35 1.84 -23.64
N LEU A 60 4.00 1.05 -22.77
CA LEU A 60 4.05 1.32 -21.34
C LEU A 60 4.71 2.67 -21.03
N ALA A 61 5.85 2.98 -21.66
CA ALA A 61 6.54 4.26 -21.48
C ALA A 61 5.69 5.45 -21.95
N ALA A 62 4.96 5.30 -23.07
CA ALA A 62 4.06 6.33 -23.58
C ALA A 62 2.84 6.54 -22.66
N LEU A 63 2.27 5.47 -22.11
CA LEU A 63 1.24 5.54 -21.07
C LEU A 63 1.75 6.23 -19.81
N HIS A 64 2.97 5.89 -19.36
CA HIS A 64 3.59 6.59 -18.24
C HIS A 64 3.88 8.06 -18.57
N ALA A 65 4.16 8.44 -19.81
CA ALA A 65 4.37 9.85 -20.16
C ALA A 65 3.06 10.64 -20.25
N ASP A 66 1.97 9.99 -20.66
CA ASP A 66 0.64 10.59 -20.81
C ASP A 66 -0.09 10.71 -19.46
N LEU A 67 0.06 9.69 -18.59
CA LEU A 67 -0.57 9.62 -17.27
C LEU A 67 0.36 10.02 -16.11
N GLY A 68 1.68 9.91 -16.30
CA GLY A 68 2.75 10.18 -15.33
C GLY A 68 3.23 11.64 -15.35
N PRO A 69 4.11 12.03 -14.41
CA PRO A 69 4.68 13.38 -14.45
C PRO A 69 5.41 13.49 -15.78
N ARG A 70 5.50 14.69 -16.36
CA ARG A 70 6.38 14.94 -17.50
C ARG A 70 7.84 14.90 -17.04
N VAL A 71 8.26 13.76 -16.49
CA VAL A 71 9.65 13.38 -16.34
C VAL A 71 10.11 13.19 -17.77
N THR A 72 10.70 14.25 -18.30
CA THR A 72 11.52 14.19 -19.49
C THR A 72 12.62 13.16 -19.18
N GLN A 73 12.36 11.89 -19.48
CA GLN A 73 13.46 10.97 -19.73
C GLN A 73 14.32 11.69 -20.77
N PRO A 74 15.64 11.82 -20.55
CA PRO A 74 16.52 12.38 -21.55
C PRO A 74 16.53 11.40 -22.72
N SER A 75 15.55 11.54 -23.61
CA SER A 75 15.60 10.97 -24.94
C SER A 75 16.95 11.39 -25.52
N GLY A 76 17.71 10.44 -26.08
CA GLY A 76 19.13 10.57 -26.43
C GLY A 76 19.46 11.58 -27.53
N ARG A 77 18.85 12.77 -27.53
CA ARG A 77 19.13 13.91 -28.38
C ARG A 77 19.49 15.12 -27.52
N ALA A 78 20.79 15.31 -27.37
CA ALA A 78 21.49 16.51 -26.93
C ALA A 78 21.30 16.95 -25.47
N LEU A 79 22.37 16.77 -24.69
CA LEU A 79 22.70 17.45 -23.43
C LEU A 79 22.78 18.98 -23.64
N LYS A 80 21.64 19.65 -23.75
CA LYS A 80 21.53 21.13 -23.79
C LYS A 80 20.69 21.70 -22.63
N HIS A 81 20.49 20.94 -21.57
CA HIS A 81 19.87 21.49 -20.36
C HIS A 81 20.95 22.01 -19.44
N THR A 82 20.89 23.31 -19.13
CA THR A 82 21.71 23.89 -18.08
C THR A 82 21.31 23.30 -16.72
N PRO A 83 22.21 23.25 -15.73
CA PRO A 83 21.88 22.79 -14.38
C PRO A 83 20.67 23.54 -13.78
N ALA A 84 20.55 24.83 -14.09
CA ALA A 84 19.40 25.65 -13.70
C ALA A 84 18.08 25.20 -14.37
N SER A 85 18.12 24.80 -15.65
CA SER A 85 16.94 24.26 -16.35
C SER A 85 16.50 22.91 -15.79
N LEU A 86 17.45 22.06 -15.38
CA LEU A 86 17.15 20.76 -14.76
C LEU A 86 16.59 20.94 -13.36
N SER A 87 17.18 21.86 -12.58
CA SER A 87 16.68 22.25 -11.27
C SER A 87 15.26 22.83 -11.33
N ALA A 88 14.92 23.59 -12.36
CA ALA A 88 13.57 24.15 -12.54
C ALA A 88 12.52 23.09 -12.94
N GLN A 89 12.95 21.95 -13.48
CA GLN A 89 12.09 20.80 -13.82
C GLN A 89 11.98 19.80 -12.67
N TRP A 90 12.72 20.01 -11.58
CA TRP A 90 12.72 19.12 -10.43
C TRP A 90 11.39 19.21 -9.69
N GLN A 91 10.61 18.13 -9.73
CA GLN A 91 9.27 18.05 -9.13
C GLN A 91 9.17 16.89 -8.13
N THR A 92 10.29 16.45 -7.56
CA THR A 92 10.33 15.39 -6.56
C THR A 92 10.77 15.92 -5.19
N ILE A 93 10.28 15.25 -4.14
CA ILE A 93 10.65 15.49 -2.75
C ILE A 93 11.60 14.38 -2.33
N SER A 94 12.81 14.75 -1.97
CA SER A 94 13.87 13.84 -1.53
C SER A 94 13.55 13.21 -0.17
N THR A 95 14.01 11.98 0.05
CA THR A 95 14.06 11.32 1.36
C THR A 95 15.23 11.80 2.21
N LEU A 96 16.03 12.74 1.72
CA LEU A 96 17.27 13.28 2.30
C LEU A 96 18.36 12.23 2.50
N ASP A 97 18.28 11.15 1.74
CA ASP A 97 19.23 10.05 1.70
C ASP A 97 19.38 9.58 0.26
N ALA A 98 20.60 9.57 -0.24
CA ALA A 98 20.88 9.34 -1.65
C ALA A 98 20.54 7.91 -2.12
N ALA A 99 20.66 6.89 -1.25
CA ALA A 99 20.37 5.52 -1.63
C ALA A 99 18.85 5.29 -1.69
N LEU A 100 18.11 5.84 -0.73
CA LEU A 100 16.64 5.83 -0.77
C LEU A 100 16.11 6.63 -1.97
N ASP A 101 16.65 7.81 -2.24
CA ASP A 101 16.26 8.62 -3.41
C ASP A 101 16.56 7.89 -4.72
N HIS A 102 17.71 7.22 -4.83
CA HIS A 102 18.05 6.46 -6.03
C HIS A 102 17.05 5.33 -6.27
N ALA A 103 16.67 4.58 -5.23
CA ALA A 103 15.65 3.55 -5.35
C ALA A 103 14.26 4.11 -5.74
N LEU A 104 13.97 5.36 -5.35
CA LEU A 104 12.75 6.06 -5.71
C LEU A 104 12.84 6.86 -7.02
N GLY A 105 13.93 6.75 -7.79
CA GLY A 105 14.10 7.51 -9.03
C GLY A 105 14.18 9.03 -8.83
N GLY A 106 14.74 9.46 -7.69
CA GLY A 106 14.92 10.88 -7.32
C GLY A 106 13.97 11.38 -6.23
N GLY A 107 13.15 10.50 -5.63
CA GLY A 107 12.27 10.81 -4.51
C GLY A 107 10.77 10.69 -4.84
N ILE A 108 9.94 11.40 -4.09
CA ILE A 108 8.48 11.36 -4.22
C ILE A 108 7.99 12.45 -5.18
N PRO A 109 7.40 12.13 -6.35
CA PRO A 109 6.97 13.12 -7.33
C PRO A 109 5.71 13.87 -6.89
N ALA A 110 5.67 15.16 -7.23
CA ALA A 110 4.45 15.95 -7.23
C ALA A 110 3.48 15.50 -8.33
N GLY A 111 2.19 15.79 -8.16
CA GLY A 111 1.14 15.37 -9.10
C GLY A 111 0.59 13.96 -8.86
N TYR A 112 1.17 13.21 -7.92
CA TYR A 112 0.80 11.82 -7.63
C TYR A 112 0.35 11.60 -6.19
N VAL A 113 -0.47 10.55 -6.04
CA VAL A 113 -0.76 9.93 -4.75
C VAL A 113 0.20 8.77 -4.56
N THR A 114 1.04 8.88 -3.54
CA THR A 114 1.99 7.85 -3.12
C THR A 114 1.56 7.28 -1.78
N GLU A 115 1.49 5.96 -1.67
CA GLU A 115 1.23 5.28 -0.41
C GLU A 115 2.50 4.74 0.21
N ILE A 116 2.66 4.98 1.51
CA ILE A 116 3.65 4.33 2.36
C ILE A 116 2.92 3.34 3.27
N THR A 117 3.11 2.05 3.01
CA THR A 117 2.48 0.97 3.77
C THR A 117 3.50 0.20 4.60
N GLY A 118 3.10 -0.34 5.74
CA GLY A 118 4.01 -1.08 6.62
C GLY A 118 3.43 -1.39 7.98
N GLU A 119 4.08 -2.29 8.71
CA GLU A 119 3.70 -2.65 10.07
C GLU A 119 3.96 -1.52 11.08
N SER A 120 3.43 -1.67 12.29
CA SER A 120 3.74 -0.76 13.39
C SER A 120 5.24 -0.74 13.69
N GLY A 121 5.81 0.46 13.84
CA GLY A 121 7.25 0.62 14.07
C GLY A 121 8.15 0.36 12.85
N ALA A 122 7.59 0.13 11.65
CA ALA A 122 8.36 0.00 10.40
C ALA A 122 9.00 1.33 9.94
N GLY A 123 8.66 2.46 10.56
CA GLY A 123 9.25 3.77 10.23
C GLY A 123 8.37 4.69 9.38
N LYS A 124 7.10 4.34 9.13
CA LYS A 124 6.15 5.16 8.32
C LYS A 124 6.13 6.64 8.73
N THR A 125 5.79 6.93 9.98
CA THR A 125 5.76 8.31 10.49
C THR A 125 7.12 9.01 10.35
N GLN A 126 8.23 8.29 10.53
CA GLN A 126 9.57 8.89 10.38
C GLN A 126 9.85 9.29 8.93
N PHE A 127 9.39 8.49 7.99
CA PHE A 127 9.43 8.81 6.57
C PHE A 127 8.60 10.06 6.26
N LEU A 128 7.35 10.11 6.74
CA LEU A 128 6.46 11.26 6.53
C LEU A 128 7.03 12.56 7.11
N LEU A 129 7.52 12.52 8.36
CA LEU A 129 8.16 13.68 8.99
C LEU A 129 9.39 14.17 8.22
N THR A 130 10.15 13.25 7.60
CA THR A 130 11.28 13.61 6.74
C THR A 130 10.80 14.38 5.52
N LEU A 131 9.75 13.91 4.85
CA LEU A 131 9.17 14.59 3.69
C LEU A 131 8.59 15.97 4.01
N LEU A 132 7.96 16.14 5.20
CA LEU A 132 7.44 17.45 5.64
C LEU A 132 8.53 18.53 5.76
N LEU A 133 9.76 18.13 6.08
CA LEU A 133 10.92 19.03 6.12
C LEU A 133 11.55 19.17 4.73
N ALA A 134 11.67 18.07 3.99
CA ALA A 134 12.33 18.05 2.68
C ALA A 134 11.60 18.90 1.63
N VAL A 135 10.27 18.89 1.59
CA VAL A 135 9.47 19.62 0.58
C VAL A 135 9.75 21.13 0.57
N GLN A 136 10.11 21.68 1.73
CA GLN A 136 10.39 23.11 1.91
C GLN A 136 11.73 23.53 1.32
N LEU A 137 12.64 22.58 1.11
CA LEU A 137 13.95 22.85 0.52
C LEU A 137 13.81 23.19 -0.96
N PRO A 138 14.72 24.00 -1.52
CA PRO A 138 14.81 24.16 -2.96
C PRO A 138 15.24 22.85 -3.63
N PRO A 139 15.06 22.74 -4.95
CA PRO A 139 15.67 21.68 -5.73
C PRO A 139 17.19 21.57 -5.46
N PRO A 140 17.77 20.36 -5.43
CA PRO A 140 17.16 19.08 -5.79
C PRO A 140 16.51 18.32 -4.62
N HIS A 141 16.36 18.93 -3.42
CA HIS A 141 15.85 18.20 -2.25
C HIS A 141 14.34 18.33 -2.08
N GLY A 142 13.77 19.44 -2.52
CA GLY A 142 12.34 19.68 -2.45
C GLY A 142 11.88 20.60 -3.56
N ILE A 143 10.71 21.19 -3.34
CA ILE A 143 10.03 22.05 -4.31
C ILE A 143 9.84 23.48 -3.77
N GLY A 144 10.47 23.81 -2.64
CA GLY A 144 10.45 25.15 -2.04
C GLY A 144 9.08 25.58 -1.54
N ARG A 145 8.21 24.63 -1.16
CA ARG A 145 6.80 24.90 -0.79
C ARG A 145 6.46 24.36 0.59
N PRO A 146 5.45 24.93 1.29
CA PRO A 146 5.06 24.46 2.61
C PRO A 146 4.36 23.09 2.55
N ALA A 147 4.24 22.45 3.71
CA ALA A 147 3.62 21.14 3.85
C ALA A 147 2.31 21.22 4.65
N MET A 148 1.38 20.32 4.35
CA MET A 148 0.17 20.08 5.14
C MET A 148 0.16 18.64 5.65
N HIS A 149 -0.14 18.44 6.93
CA HIS A 149 -0.21 17.15 7.59
C HIS A 149 -1.58 16.93 8.24
N ILE A 150 -2.35 16.00 7.71
CA ILE A 150 -3.62 15.57 8.28
C ILE A 150 -3.37 14.26 9.02
N SER A 151 -3.62 14.27 10.33
CA SER A 151 -3.47 13.06 11.15
C SER A 151 -4.81 12.50 11.58
N THR A 152 -4.96 11.18 11.62
CA THR A 152 -6.17 10.51 12.11
C THR A 152 -6.04 10.00 13.55
N GLU A 153 -4.82 9.85 14.06
CA GLU A 153 -4.58 9.21 15.37
C GLU A 153 -4.05 10.19 16.42
N ALA A 154 -2.94 10.85 16.10
CA ALA A 154 -2.22 11.69 17.05
C ALA A 154 -1.76 12.99 16.41
N ALA A 155 -1.72 14.08 17.19
CA ALA A 155 -1.18 15.34 16.71
C ALA A 155 0.29 15.21 16.24
N LEU A 156 0.68 16.06 15.30
CA LEU A 156 2.02 16.11 14.74
C LEU A 156 3.08 16.29 15.86
N SER A 157 4.07 15.41 15.90
CA SER A 157 5.14 15.49 16.89
C SER A 157 6.18 16.56 16.53
N THR A 158 5.94 17.78 16.97
CA THR A 158 6.88 18.91 16.79
C THR A 158 8.23 18.65 17.45
N LYS A 159 8.25 17.99 18.61
CA LYS A 159 9.50 17.56 19.29
C LYS A 159 10.37 16.71 18.36
N ARG A 160 9.76 15.76 17.65
CA ARG A 160 10.49 14.88 16.74
C ARG A 160 11.00 15.62 15.51
N LEU A 161 10.22 16.55 14.95
CA LEU A 161 10.66 17.40 13.84
C LEU A 161 11.84 18.30 14.26
N SER A 162 11.77 18.94 15.42
CA SER A 162 12.87 19.75 15.97
C SER A 162 14.15 18.92 16.14
N GLN A 163 14.02 17.70 16.64
CA GLN A 163 15.14 16.78 16.80
C GLN A 163 15.78 16.43 15.44
N MET A 164 14.96 16.19 14.40
CA MET A 164 15.46 15.94 13.04
C MET A 164 16.15 17.18 12.46
N LEU A 165 15.56 18.36 12.62
CA LEU A 165 16.16 19.65 12.24
C LEU A 165 17.54 19.86 12.87
N ILE A 166 17.67 19.53 14.16
CA ILE A 166 18.91 19.68 14.91
C ILE A 166 19.93 18.61 14.55
N ALA A 167 19.52 17.37 14.23
CA ALA A 167 20.44 16.24 14.09
C ALA A 167 20.85 15.93 12.64
N ASN A 168 20.04 16.30 11.64
CA ASN A 168 20.34 15.99 10.25
C ASN A 168 21.53 16.83 9.74
N PRO A 169 22.59 16.20 9.20
CA PRO A 169 23.78 16.91 8.71
C PRO A 169 23.48 17.96 7.64
N LEU A 170 22.51 17.68 6.76
CA LEU A 170 22.12 18.58 5.67
C LEU A 170 21.57 19.90 6.23
N PHE A 171 20.65 19.85 7.19
CA PHE A 171 20.09 21.06 7.82
C PHE A 171 21.09 21.83 8.67
N ARG A 172 22.07 21.14 9.29
CA ARG A 172 23.15 21.78 10.05
C ARG A 172 24.07 22.62 9.17
N SER A 173 24.35 22.13 7.96
CA SER A 173 25.21 22.81 7.00
C SER A 173 24.55 24.02 6.31
N MET A 174 23.24 24.16 6.44
CA MET A 174 22.46 25.23 5.82
C MET A 174 22.41 26.50 6.67
N ASP A 175 22.37 27.64 5.98
CA ASP A 175 22.07 28.94 6.58
C ASP A 175 20.67 28.95 7.19
N ALA A 176 20.50 29.71 8.28
CA ALA A 176 19.25 29.77 9.04
C ALA A 176 18.04 30.14 8.17
N ALA A 177 18.22 31.00 7.16
CA ALA A 177 17.16 31.43 6.25
C ALA A 177 16.74 30.34 5.23
N SER A 178 17.64 29.42 4.91
CA SER A 178 17.40 28.30 3.97
C SER A 178 16.94 27.01 4.65
N ARG A 179 17.01 26.97 5.99
CA ARG A 179 16.64 25.79 6.77
C ARG A 179 15.10 25.64 6.79
N PRO A 180 14.56 24.42 6.71
CA PRO A 180 13.14 24.19 6.87
C PRO A 180 12.66 24.64 8.26
N SER A 181 11.43 25.12 8.32
CA SER A 181 10.79 25.60 9.55
C SER A 181 9.54 24.79 9.87
N LEU A 182 9.21 24.74 11.16
CA LEU A 182 7.94 24.18 11.62
C LEU A 182 6.76 25.09 11.27
N ASP A 183 6.99 26.40 11.09
CA ASP A 183 5.95 27.37 10.72
C ASP A 183 5.40 27.14 9.30
N GLN A 184 6.15 26.40 8.48
CA GLN A 184 5.77 26.01 7.12
C GLN A 184 5.12 24.61 7.08
N ILE A 185 4.73 24.06 8.25
CA ILE A 185 4.03 22.79 8.36
C ILE A 185 2.67 23.02 9.02
N PHE A 186 1.61 22.92 8.23
CA PHE A 186 0.23 23.10 8.69
C PHE A 186 -0.35 21.75 9.08
N SER A 187 -0.68 21.55 10.35
CA SER A 187 -1.23 20.28 10.82
C SER A 187 -2.68 20.39 11.28
N THR A 188 -3.49 19.39 10.97
CA THR A 188 -4.83 19.21 11.55
C THR A 188 -5.06 17.74 11.93
N VAL A 189 -5.98 17.49 12.85
CA VAL A 189 -6.33 16.14 13.31
C VAL A 189 -7.80 15.86 12.97
N THR A 190 -8.06 14.72 12.35
CA THR A 190 -9.38 14.27 11.90
C THR A 190 -9.73 12.95 12.61
N PRO A 191 -10.47 12.99 13.73
CA PRO A 191 -10.70 11.82 14.58
C PRO A 191 -11.69 10.80 14.00
N ASP A 192 -12.44 11.18 12.96
CA ASP A 192 -13.46 10.35 12.32
C ASP A 192 -13.53 10.63 10.81
N LEU A 193 -14.24 9.74 10.11
CA LEU A 193 -14.37 9.77 8.65
C LEU A 193 -15.14 11.00 8.15
N GLU A 194 -16.17 11.45 8.88
CA GLU A 194 -16.97 12.62 8.50
C GLU A 194 -16.12 13.90 8.51
N SER A 195 -15.36 14.10 9.58
CA SER A 195 -14.43 15.21 9.75
C SER A 195 -13.33 15.19 8.68
N GLN A 196 -12.81 13.99 8.37
CA GLN A 196 -11.83 13.80 7.30
C GLN A 196 -12.40 14.20 5.93
N ASP A 197 -13.58 13.69 5.58
CA ASP A 197 -14.24 13.98 4.31
C ASP A 197 -14.58 15.46 4.17
N HIS A 198 -15.08 16.07 5.25
CA HIS A 198 -15.39 17.50 5.29
C HIS A 198 -14.14 18.37 5.07
N ILE A 199 -13.06 18.08 5.79
CA ILE A 199 -11.81 18.84 5.68
C ILE A 199 -11.19 18.67 4.29
N LEU A 200 -11.11 17.45 3.78
CA LEU A 200 -10.57 17.19 2.44
C LEU A 200 -11.41 17.86 1.33
N SER A 201 -12.72 17.99 1.52
CA SER A 201 -13.62 18.54 0.49
C SER A 201 -13.68 20.07 0.50
N PHE A 202 -13.62 20.69 1.67
CA PHE A 202 -13.90 22.13 1.80
C PHE A 202 -12.71 22.95 2.31
N GLN A 203 -11.91 22.43 3.25
CA GLN A 203 -10.85 23.23 3.88
C GLN A 203 -9.51 23.07 3.17
N VAL A 204 -9.14 21.83 2.82
CA VAL A 204 -7.85 21.51 2.20
C VAL A 204 -7.66 22.20 0.86
N PRO A 205 -8.62 22.19 -0.09
CA PRO A 205 -8.44 22.86 -1.38
C PRO A 205 -8.16 24.36 -1.22
N VAL A 206 -8.88 25.02 -0.30
CA VAL A 206 -8.72 26.46 -0.01
C VAL A 206 -7.34 26.76 0.57
N GLU A 207 -6.89 25.98 1.56
CA GLU A 207 -5.61 26.22 2.22
C GLU A 207 -4.42 25.82 1.33
N VAL A 208 -4.58 24.80 0.49
CA VAL A 208 -3.60 24.42 -0.55
C VAL A 208 -3.37 25.55 -1.53
N GLU A 209 -4.44 26.17 -2.03
CA GLU A 209 -4.36 27.30 -2.96
C GLU A 209 -3.79 28.55 -2.29
N ARG A 210 -4.31 28.91 -1.11
CA ARG A 210 -3.90 30.10 -0.36
C ARG A 210 -2.41 30.10 0.00
N ARG A 211 -1.88 28.94 0.42
CA ARG A 211 -0.51 28.82 0.94
C ARG A 211 0.48 28.24 -0.06
N ASN A 212 0.00 27.85 -1.25
CA ASN A 212 0.78 27.17 -2.26
C ASN A 212 1.45 25.89 -1.71
N ILE A 213 0.67 25.04 -1.02
CA ILE A 213 1.18 23.80 -0.38
C ILE A 213 1.77 22.86 -1.43
N GLY A 214 2.96 22.33 -1.18
CA GLY A 214 3.67 21.41 -2.08
C GLY A 214 3.56 19.94 -1.70
N LEU A 215 3.21 19.64 -0.44
CA LEU A 215 3.04 18.27 0.06
C LEU A 215 1.82 18.21 0.96
N LEU A 216 0.92 17.26 0.68
CA LEU A 216 -0.16 16.86 1.57
C LEU A 216 0.12 15.46 2.11
N VAL A 217 0.23 15.32 3.44
CA VAL A 217 0.35 14.04 4.12
C VAL A 217 -0.97 13.67 4.80
N LEU A 218 -1.42 12.41 4.64
CA LEU A 218 -2.53 11.82 5.40
C LEU A 218 -2.03 10.61 6.22
N ASP A 219 -1.87 10.78 7.53
CA ASP A 219 -1.32 9.79 8.47
C ASP A 219 -2.38 9.35 9.51
N SER A 220 -3.12 8.25 9.35
CA SER A 220 -3.08 7.27 8.28
C SER A 220 -4.44 7.20 7.58
N VAL A 221 -4.46 6.98 6.26
CA VAL A 221 -5.72 6.88 5.51
C VAL A 221 -6.57 5.70 5.98
N ALA A 222 -5.96 4.67 6.58
CA ALA A 222 -6.68 3.45 6.93
C ALA A 222 -7.46 3.53 8.25
N THR A 223 -7.06 4.38 9.19
CA THR A 223 -7.60 4.35 10.57
C THR A 223 -9.10 4.60 10.59
N ASN A 224 -9.57 5.68 9.97
CA ASN A 224 -10.97 6.08 9.99
C ASN A 224 -11.86 5.11 9.18
N TYR A 225 -11.37 4.61 8.04
CA TYR A 225 -12.10 3.62 7.25
C TYR A 225 -12.20 2.26 7.94
N ARG A 226 -11.15 1.80 8.62
CA ARG A 226 -11.19 0.55 9.40
C ARG A 226 -12.26 0.59 10.48
N ALA A 227 -12.30 1.68 11.26
CA ALA A 227 -13.29 1.85 12.32
C ALA A 227 -14.72 1.78 11.77
N GLU A 228 -14.98 2.45 10.65
CA GLU A 228 -16.30 2.45 10.02
C GLU A 228 -16.65 1.09 9.40
N PHE A 229 -15.67 0.41 8.81
CA PHE A 229 -15.84 -0.92 8.22
C PHE A 229 -16.10 -2.01 9.27
N GLU A 230 -15.49 -1.93 10.45
CA GLU A 230 -15.78 -2.84 11.55
C GLU A 230 -17.16 -2.57 12.17
N ARG A 231 -17.54 -1.29 12.30
CA ARG A 231 -18.84 -0.89 12.84
C ARG A 231 -19.99 -1.43 11.98
N SER A 232 -19.88 -1.29 10.66
CA SER A 232 -20.93 -1.72 9.72
C SER A 232 -20.88 -3.20 9.33
N ALA A 233 -19.84 -3.96 9.72
CA ALA A 233 -19.78 -5.42 9.58
C ALA A 233 -20.67 -6.17 10.59
N ARG A 234 -21.05 -5.53 11.70
CA ARG A 234 -22.02 -6.09 12.67
C ARG A 234 -23.48 -6.00 12.19
N GLY A 235 -23.72 -5.48 10.98
CA GLY A 235 -25.06 -5.14 10.47
C GLY A 235 -25.52 -5.87 9.21
N GLN A 236 -24.70 -6.03 8.15
CA GLN A 236 -25.07 -6.74 6.92
C GLN A 236 -23.90 -6.79 5.91
N ALA A 237 -23.81 -7.86 5.12
CA ALA A 237 -22.84 -8.03 4.03
C ALA A 237 -23.03 -7.07 2.82
N SER A 238 -24.09 -6.24 2.83
CA SER A 238 -24.45 -5.28 1.77
C SER A 238 -23.53 -4.06 1.67
N ASN A 239 -22.60 -3.86 2.61
CA ASN A 239 -21.79 -2.64 2.70
C ASN A 239 -20.50 -2.64 1.86
N MET A 240 -20.07 -3.75 1.26
CA MET A 240 -18.77 -3.81 0.55
C MET A 240 -18.73 -2.92 -0.72
N GLY A 241 -19.86 -2.78 -1.41
CA GLY A 241 -19.98 -1.89 -2.57
C GLY A 241 -19.86 -0.42 -2.20
N ALA A 242 -20.60 0.02 -1.16
CA ALA A 242 -20.54 1.40 -0.67
C ALA A 242 -19.12 1.79 -0.22
N ARG A 243 -18.45 0.90 0.53
CA ARG A 243 -17.05 1.09 0.97
C ARG A 243 -16.07 1.22 -0.19
N SER A 244 -16.28 0.42 -1.25
CA SER A 244 -15.45 0.50 -2.45
C SER A 244 -15.66 1.84 -3.17
N THR A 245 -16.91 2.30 -3.26
CA THR A 245 -17.24 3.61 -3.84
C THR A 245 -16.63 4.76 -3.05
N GLU A 246 -16.63 4.70 -1.72
CA GLU A 246 -16.00 5.72 -0.86
C GLU A 246 -14.48 5.80 -1.07
N LEU A 247 -13.79 4.66 -1.12
CA LEU A 247 -12.34 4.62 -1.39
C LEU A 247 -12.00 5.15 -2.78
N VAL A 248 -12.83 4.85 -3.78
CA VAL A 248 -12.69 5.40 -5.14
C VAL A 248 -12.91 6.92 -5.11
N ARG A 249 -13.93 7.41 -4.42
CA ARG A 249 -14.21 8.85 -4.26
C ARG A 249 -13.03 9.59 -3.63
N LEU A 250 -12.50 9.07 -2.52
CA LEU A 250 -11.31 9.62 -1.87
C LEU A 250 -10.11 9.62 -2.83
N GLY A 251 -9.87 8.51 -3.50
CA GLY A 251 -8.79 8.36 -4.48
C GLY A 251 -8.85 9.41 -5.58
N MET A 252 -10.03 9.61 -6.18
CA MET A 252 -10.25 10.65 -7.19
C MET A 252 -9.98 12.04 -6.63
N GLN A 253 -10.53 12.37 -5.45
CA GLN A 253 -10.35 13.67 -4.81
C GLN A 253 -8.88 14.00 -4.52
N LEU A 254 -8.11 13.04 -4.01
CA LEU A 254 -6.68 13.22 -3.76
C LEU A 254 -5.88 13.38 -5.06
N ARG A 255 -6.22 12.62 -6.10
CA ARG A 255 -5.58 12.73 -7.43
C ARG A 255 -5.88 14.08 -8.09
N GLU A 256 -7.12 14.55 -8.03
CA GLU A 256 -7.52 15.87 -8.54
C GLU A 256 -6.73 16.97 -7.83
N LEU A 257 -6.61 16.90 -6.50
CA LEU A 257 -5.83 17.86 -5.73
C LEU A 257 -4.34 17.84 -6.13
N ALA A 258 -3.75 16.64 -6.24
CA ALA A 258 -2.35 16.45 -6.63
C ALA A 258 -2.06 17.07 -8.01
N GLN A 259 -2.90 16.77 -9.00
CA GLN A 259 -2.73 17.23 -10.37
C GLN A 259 -3.02 18.72 -10.54
N LYS A 260 -4.12 19.22 -9.97
CA LYS A 260 -4.54 20.62 -10.11
C LYS A 260 -3.52 21.59 -9.52
N HIS A 261 -2.94 21.26 -8.36
CA HIS A 261 -2.04 22.14 -7.63
C HIS A 261 -0.55 21.75 -7.74
N ASN A 262 -0.26 20.73 -8.57
CA ASN A 262 1.06 20.14 -8.72
C ASN A 262 1.76 19.91 -7.36
N LEU A 263 1.09 19.19 -6.47
CA LEU A 263 1.59 18.86 -5.13
C LEU A 263 1.72 17.34 -4.98
N ALA A 264 2.64 16.90 -4.14
CA ALA A 264 2.75 15.49 -3.78
C ALA A 264 1.70 15.14 -2.72
N VAL A 265 0.91 14.10 -2.94
CA VAL A 265 0.03 13.55 -1.90
C VAL A 265 0.67 12.26 -1.39
N VAL A 266 0.93 12.19 -0.10
CA VAL A 266 1.50 10.99 0.54
C VAL A 266 0.55 10.49 1.61
N VAL A 267 0.06 9.27 1.45
CA VAL A 267 -0.79 8.63 2.46
C VAL A 267 -0.01 7.55 3.19
N SER A 268 -0.27 7.37 4.48
CA SER A 268 0.24 6.26 5.25
C SER A 268 -0.85 5.19 5.40
N ASN A 269 -0.48 3.91 5.28
CA ASN A 269 -1.40 2.79 5.45
C ASN A 269 -0.79 1.72 6.38
N GLN A 270 -1.65 1.12 7.20
CA GLN A 270 -1.29 0.01 8.05
C GLN A 270 -1.55 -1.33 7.36
N VAL A 271 -0.78 -2.33 7.74
CA VAL A 271 -1.01 -3.71 7.28
C VAL A 271 -1.81 -4.51 8.31
N ALA A 272 -2.45 -5.57 7.83
CA ALA A 272 -3.06 -6.61 8.65
C ALA A 272 -2.39 -7.96 8.34
N ASP A 273 -2.34 -8.85 9.32
CA ASP A 273 -1.80 -10.20 9.14
C ASP A 273 -2.83 -11.12 8.46
N ARG A 274 -2.36 -12.01 7.57
CA ARG A 274 -3.16 -13.08 6.99
C ARG A 274 -2.99 -14.35 7.81
N PHE A 275 -4.03 -14.76 8.54
CA PHE A 275 -4.07 -16.09 9.13
C PHE A 275 -4.57 -17.09 8.08
N SER A 276 -3.73 -18.07 7.73
CA SER A 276 -4.19 -19.22 6.95
C SER A 276 -4.98 -20.12 7.89
N ILE A 277 -6.31 -20.02 7.88
CA ILE A 277 -7.16 -21.01 8.54
C ILE A 277 -6.93 -22.32 7.78
N GLY A 278 -6.23 -23.26 8.40
CA GLY A 278 -6.03 -24.61 7.86
C GLY A 278 -7.38 -25.17 7.41
N GLY A 279 -7.45 -25.64 6.16
CA GLY A 279 -8.67 -26.20 5.60
C GLY A 279 -9.17 -27.39 6.42
N PRO A 280 -10.50 -27.60 6.52
CA PRO A 280 -11.03 -28.78 7.18
C PRO A 280 -10.85 -29.98 6.24
N GLY A 281 -9.80 -30.77 6.46
CA GLY A 281 -9.60 -32.03 5.74
C GLY A 281 -8.19 -32.57 5.85
N GLY A 282 -7.98 -33.52 6.78
CA GLY A 282 -6.72 -34.25 6.89
C GLY A 282 -6.50 -34.87 8.26
N GLY A 283 -7.28 -35.91 8.59
CA GLY A 283 -6.91 -36.81 9.67
C GLY A 283 -5.66 -37.60 9.28
N GLY A 284 -4.60 -37.50 10.06
CA GLY A 284 -3.35 -38.26 9.86
C GLY A 284 -2.24 -37.68 10.72
N GLY A 285 -2.03 -38.28 11.90
CA GLY A 285 -1.11 -37.77 12.90
C GLY A 285 0.35 -37.81 12.46
N PHE A 286 1.02 -36.67 12.59
CA PHE A 286 2.44 -36.59 12.91
C PHE A 286 2.62 -35.54 14.00
N LYS A 287 3.03 -35.97 15.18
CA LYS A 287 3.43 -35.10 16.29
C LYS A 287 4.84 -34.59 16.00
N THR A 288 5.00 -33.27 15.87
CA THR A 288 6.29 -32.59 16.08
C THR A 288 6.10 -31.56 17.19
N PRO A 289 7.08 -31.37 18.09
CA PRO A 289 6.86 -30.70 19.36
C PRO A 289 6.67 -29.19 19.17
N ALA A 290 5.65 -28.66 19.83
CA ALA A 290 5.43 -27.22 19.94
C ALA A 290 6.43 -26.63 20.93
N PHE A 291 7.32 -25.76 20.45
CA PHE A 291 8.02 -24.79 21.30
C PHE A 291 7.13 -23.54 21.38
N SER A 292 6.42 -23.41 22.50
CA SER A 292 5.69 -22.20 22.86
C SER A 292 6.65 -21.18 23.49
N SER A 293 6.99 -20.11 22.77
CA SER A 293 7.58 -18.91 23.38
C SER A 293 6.48 -17.89 23.68
N ALA A 294 5.93 -17.98 24.89
CA ALA A 294 5.19 -16.90 25.51
C ALA A 294 6.19 -15.92 26.14
N SER A 295 6.16 -14.65 25.74
CA SER A 295 6.80 -13.56 26.49
C SER A 295 5.81 -12.40 26.60
N SER A 296 5.01 -12.48 27.65
CA SER A 296 4.19 -11.39 28.19
C SER A 296 5.09 -10.42 28.96
N PHE A 297 5.08 -9.14 28.58
CA PHE A 297 5.67 -8.06 29.38
C PHE A 297 4.76 -7.73 30.56
N GLY A 298 5.35 -7.68 31.76
CA GLY A 298 4.72 -7.27 33.00
C GLY A 298 4.51 -5.76 33.08
N GLN A 299 3.33 -5.37 33.58
CA GLN A 299 3.07 -4.04 34.11
C GLN A 299 2.93 -4.17 35.63
N SER A 300 3.70 -3.36 36.36
CA SER A 300 3.63 -3.24 37.81
C SER A 300 2.33 -2.55 38.26
N THR A 301 1.84 -3.03 39.39
CA THR A 301 0.57 -2.84 40.11
C THR A 301 0.38 -1.51 40.86
N ILE A 302 -0.88 -1.07 41.05
CA ILE A 302 -1.61 -0.82 42.35
C ILE A 302 -3.15 -0.83 42.07
N PRO A 303 -4.04 -1.29 43.00
CA PRO A 303 -5.27 -2.03 42.66
C PRO A 303 -6.60 -1.32 43.03
N VAL A 304 -7.70 -1.67 42.34
CA VAL A 304 -9.08 -1.67 42.89
C VAL A 304 -9.88 -2.83 42.27
N ALA A 305 -10.77 -3.39 43.09
CA ALA A 305 -11.36 -4.72 43.10
C ALA A 305 -12.54 -5.00 42.12
N VAL A 306 -12.54 -6.26 41.65
CA VAL A 306 -13.66 -7.23 41.54
C VAL A 306 -14.79 -7.01 40.52
N GLY A 307 -14.92 -8.00 39.61
CA GLY A 307 -16.14 -8.36 38.89
C GLY A 307 -15.89 -9.08 37.56
N GLY A 308 -15.78 -10.42 37.58
CA GLY A 308 -15.61 -11.27 36.38
C GLY A 308 -16.84 -11.28 35.47
N GLY A 309 -16.85 -11.86 34.27
CA GLY A 309 -15.85 -12.57 33.48
C GLY A 309 -16.49 -12.89 32.12
N GLY A 310 -15.69 -12.95 31.05
CA GLY A 310 -16.15 -13.26 29.69
C GLY A 310 -15.29 -12.64 28.59
N GLY A 311 -14.00 -12.99 28.54
CA GLY A 311 -13.04 -12.43 27.58
C GLY A 311 -13.07 -13.14 26.22
N GLY A 312 -13.55 -12.44 25.19
CA GLY A 312 -13.28 -12.77 23.79
C GLY A 312 -12.06 -12.00 23.28
N ARG A 313 -11.00 -12.71 22.89
CA ARG A 313 -9.83 -12.13 22.20
C ARG A 313 -10.22 -11.76 20.77
N SER A 314 -10.26 -10.47 20.43
CA SER A 314 -10.41 -9.99 19.06
C SER A 314 -9.09 -10.14 18.30
N THR A 315 -9.12 -10.83 17.16
CA THR A 315 -8.00 -10.91 16.21
C THR A 315 -8.43 -10.20 14.93
N GLN A 316 -7.58 -9.29 14.44
CA GLN A 316 -7.91 -8.32 13.38
C GLN A 316 -7.57 -8.89 11.99
N GLU A 317 -8.58 -9.34 11.27
CA GLU A 317 -8.50 -9.57 9.82
C GLU A 317 -8.71 -8.25 9.06
N SER A 318 -8.17 -8.14 7.85
CA SER A 318 -8.52 -7.03 6.95
C SER A 318 -9.94 -7.27 6.40
N PRO A 319 -10.95 -6.45 6.72
CA PRO A 319 -12.35 -6.70 6.35
C PRO A 319 -12.63 -6.63 4.84
N LEU A 320 -11.61 -6.33 4.02
CA LEU A 320 -11.66 -6.27 2.55
C LEU A 320 -10.88 -7.42 1.86
N ALA A 321 -10.23 -8.32 2.61
CA ALA A 321 -9.38 -9.39 2.06
C ALA A 321 -10.14 -10.68 1.69
N THR A 322 -11.42 -10.82 2.05
CA THR A 322 -12.22 -12.03 1.83
C THR A 322 -13.01 -11.97 0.54
N ARG A 323 -12.33 -12.19 -0.60
CA ARG A 323 -13.00 -12.38 -1.91
C ARG A 323 -12.85 -13.79 -2.50
N SER A 324 -12.50 -14.79 -1.69
CA SER A 324 -12.32 -16.17 -2.17
C SER A 324 -12.86 -17.21 -1.19
N LYS A 325 -14.19 -17.31 -1.06
CA LYS A 325 -14.83 -18.56 -0.62
C LYS A 325 -16.07 -18.85 -1.45
N PRO A 326 -16.18 -20.02 -2.11
CA PRO A 326 -17.46 -20.55 -2.54
C PRO A 326 -18.26 -20.94 -1.27
N VAL A 327 -19.49 -20.46 -1.18
CA VAL A 327 -20.38 -20.72 -0.05
C VAL A 327 -20.85 -22.18 -0.13
N SER A 328 -20.37 -23.05 0.76
CA SER A 328 -21.02 -24.35 1.00
C SER A 328 -22.15 -24.15 2.02
N PHE A 329 -23.40 -24.34 1.61
CA PHE A 329 -24.55 -24.33 2.51
C PHE A 329 -24.51 -25.57 3.41
N ALA A 330 -24.20 -25.38 4.69
CA ALA A 330 -24.54 -26.34 5.75
C ALA A 330 -25.92 -25.97 6.32
N LYS A 331 -26.88 -26.91 6.23
CA LYS A 331 -28.20 -26.79 6.87
C LYS A 331 -28.04 -26.67 8.39
N LEU A 332 -28.65 -25.65 8.99
CA LEU A 332 -28.93 -25.57 10.43
C LEU A 332 -30.45 -25.68 10.65
N PRO A 333 -30.89 -26.31 11.76
CA PRO A 333 -32.30 -26.65 11.99
C PRO A 333 -33.13 -25.49 12.56
N ASP A 334 -34.43 -25.57 12.30
CA ASP A 334 -35.48 -24.61 12.66
C ASP A 334 -35.62 -24.42 14.18
N LEU A 335 -35.59 -23.17 14.62
CA LEU A 335 -36.09 -22.73 15.93
C LEU A 335 -37.03 -21.54 15.74
N LEU A 336 -38.32 -21.78 16.02
CA LEU A 336 -39.38 -20.78 16.07
C LEU A 336 -39.15 -19.81 17.25
N PRO A 337 -39.41 -18.50 17.09
CA PRO A 337 -39.64 -17.63 18.24
C PRO A 337 -41.15 -17.52 18.52
N SER A 338 -41.53 -17.81 19.76
CA SER A 338 -42.74 -17.27 20.34
C SER A 338 -42.48 -15.82 20.78
N SER A 339 -43.41 -14.92 20.50
CA SER A 339 -43.97 -14.03 21.53
C SER A 339 -45.17 -13.26 21.00
N SER A 340 -46.21 -13.31 21.81
CA SER A 340 -47.43 -12.52 21.89
C SER A 340 -47.19 -11.00 22.07
N LEU A 341 -48.08 -10.15 21.52
CA LEU A 341 -49.09 -9.37 22.27
C LEU A 341 -49.86 -8.33 21.38
N VAL A 342 -51.20 -8.34 21.54
CA VAL A 342 -52.26 -7.29 21.53
C VAL A 342 -52.80 -6.58 20.26
N ASP A 343 -54.04 -6.97 19.88
CA ASP A 343 -55.32 -6.24 19.59
C ASP A 343 -55.32 -4.78 19.07
N ALA A 344 -56.21 -4.27 18.19
CA ALA A 344 -57.40 -4.66 17.39
C ALA A 344 -57.92 -3.36 16.65
N PRO A 345 -59.07 -3.25 15.94
CA PRO A 345 -59.75 -4.11 14.95
C PRO A 345 -60.20 -3.38 13.63
N SER A 346 -60.69 -4.20 12.68
CA SER A 346 -61.76 -3.96 11.68
C SER A 346 -61.51 -3.11 10.40
N SER A 347 -61.59 -3.74 9.22
CA SER A 347 -62.80 -3.70 8.36
C SER A 347 -62.65 -4.44 7.02
N SER A 348 -63.73 -5.14 6.65
CA SER A 348 -64.18 -5.61 5.32
C SER A 348 -63.26 -6.48 4.45
N ALA A 349 -63.71 -7.73 4.31
CA ALA A 349 -63.31 -8.71 3.32
C ALA A 349 -63.53 -8.22 1.87
N PHE A 350 -62.50 -8.41 1.04
CA PHE A 350 -62.63 -8.56 -0.40
C PHE A 350 -61.81 -9.79 -0.82
N ASP A 351 -62.46 -10.71 -1.53
CA ASP A 351 -61.91 -11.89 -2.16
C ASP A 351 -60.77 -11.52 -3.14
N GLU A 352 -59.52 -11.84 -2.78
CA GLU A 352 -58.35 -11.67 -3.66
C GLU A 352 -57.87 -13.00 -4.28
N ASP A 353 -58.74 -14.00 -4.37
CA ASP A 353 -58.38 -15.35 -4.85
C ASP A 353 -58.63 -15.58 -6.35
N ARG A 354 -58.72 -14.50 -7.15
CA ARG A 354 -58.94 -14.59 -8.61
C ARG A 354 -58.07 -13.68 -9.49
N LEU A 355 -56.87 -13.30 -9.04
CA LEU A 355 -55.87 -12.63 -9.89
C LEU A 355 -54.47 -13.28 -9.88
N ALA A 356 -54.31 -14.42 -9.22
CA ALA A 356 -53.03 -15.16 -9.15
C ALA A 356 -52.75 -16.10 -10.34
N SER A 357 -53.59 -16.12 -11.39
CA SER A 357 -53.44 -17.07 -12.52
C SER A 357 -52.87 -16.46 -13.82
N MET A 358 -52.33 -15.23 -13.81
CA MET A 358 -51.74 -14.60 -15.01
C MET A 358 -50.36 -13.95 -14.83
N ARG A 359 -49.60 -14.28 -13.80
CA ARG A 359 -48.16 -13.92 -13.76
C ARG A 359 -47.31 -15.08 -14.29
N PRO A 360 -46.49 -14.88 -15.34
CA PRO A 360 -45.51 -15.89 -15.71
C PRO A 360 -44.55 -16.11 -14.53
N PRO A 361 -44.08 -17.35 -14.30
CA PRO A 361 -43.11 -17.61 -13.26
C PRO A 361 -41.87 -16.73 -13.47
N PRO A 362 -41.21 -16.25 -12.39
CA PRO A 362 -39.93 -15.60 -12.54
C PRO A 362 -38.98 -16.55 -13.28
N PRO A 363 -38.15 -16.04 -14.21
CA PRO A 363 -37.22 -16.91 -14.91
C PRO A 363 -36.37 -17.67 -13.88
N PRO A 364 -36.09 -18.96 -14.11
CA PRO A 364 -35.17 -19.68 -13.24
C PRO A 364 -33.89 -18.87 -13.14
N PHE A 365 -33.39 -18.67 -11.93
CA PHE A 365 -32.02 -18.20 -11.75
C PHE A 365 -31.12 -19.08 -12.62
N PRO A 366 -30.22 -18.51 -13.44
CA PRO A 366 -29.34 -19.31 -14.25
C PRO A 366 -28.63 -20.29 -13.33
N GLY A 367 -28.88 -21.59 -13.54
CA GLY A 367 -28.11 -22.64 -12.90
C GLY A 367 -26.64 -22.43 -13.22
N ASP A 368 -25.77 -22.99 -12.37
CA ASP A 368 -24.30 -22.96 -12.43
C ASP A 368 -23.67 -23.52 -13.73
N GLU A 369 -24.40 -23.60 -14.84
CA GLU A 369 -23.93 -24.18 -16.11
C GLU A 369 -23.38 -23.16 -17.13
N ASP A 370 -23.25 -21.88 -16.78
CA ASP A 370 -22.63 -20.89 -17.69
C ASP A 370 -21.58 -19.99 -17.00
N ILE A 371 -20.86 -20.55 -16.04
CA ILE A 371 -19.56 -20.01 -15.66
C ILE A 371 -18.58 -20.62 -16.66
N GLY A 372 -18.11 -19.83 -17.62
CA GLY A 372 -17.05 -20.22 -18.56
C GLY A 372 -15.84 -20.85 -17.85
N PRO A 373 -14.82 -21.32 -18.60
CA PRO A 373 -13.68 -22.01 -18.02
C PRO A 373 -13.14 -21.22 -16.82
N PRO A 374 -12.82 -21.90 -15.69
CA PRO A 374 -12.42 -21.22 -14.46
C PRO A 374 -11.31 -20.23 -14.80
N ALA A 375 -11.43 -19.02 -14.26
CA ALA A 375 -10.46 -17.96 -14.51
C ALA A 375 -9.05 -18.53 -14.31
N PRO A 376 -8.11 -18.27 -15.25
CA PRO A 376 -6.74 -18.74 -15.12
C PRO A 376 -6.22 -18.43 -13.70
N PRO A 377 -5.42 -19.32 -13.09
CA PRO A 377 -4.86 -19.07 -11.76
C PRO A 377 -4.19 -17.69 -11.62
N ALA A 378 -3.68 -17.17 -12.74
CA ALA A 378 -3.09 -15.85 -12.86
C ALA A 378 -4.05 -14.68 -12.51
N LEU A 379 -5.35 -14.84 -12.76
CA LEU A 379 -6.40 -13.85 -12.53
C LEU A 379 -7.05 -13.95 -11.15
N LEU A 380 -6.72 -14.98 -10.38
CA LEU A 380 -7.21 -15.09 -9.00
C LEU A 380 -6.58 -13.99 -8.14
N LEU A 381 -7.40 -13.34 -7.32
CA LEU A 381 -6.94 -12.31 -6.38
C LEU A 381 -5.78 -12.82 -5.50
N ASP A 382 -5.86 -14.09 -5.10
CA ASP A 382 -4.84 -14.74 -4.28
C ASP A 382 -3.47 -14.84 -4.95
N HIS A 383 -3.48 -14.99 -6.26
CA HIS A 383 -2.29 -14.86 -7.08
C HIS A 383 -1.93 -13.37 -7.13
N GLN A 384 -2.80 -12.52 -7.69
CA GLN A 384 -2.51 -11.13 -8.05
C GLN A 384 -1.97 -10.26 -6.90
N GLN A 385 -2.48 -10.45 -5.69
CA GLN A 385 -2.11 -9.62 -4.53
C GLN A 385 -0.65 -9.72 -4.10
N ARG A 386 0.04 -10.79 -4.52
CA ARG A 386 1.47 -10.95 -4.24
C ARG A 386 2.31 -9.85 -4.87
N TRP A 387 1.86 -9.28 -5.99
CA TRP A 387 2.63 -8.26 -6.72
C TRP A 387 2.28 -6.82 -6.38
N PHE A 388 1.10 -6.57 -5.78
CA PHE A 388 0.71 -5.20 -5.46
C PHE A 388 0.69 -4.89 -3.97
N THR A 389 0.75 -5.88 -3.07
CA THR A 389 0.74 -5.60 -1.62
C THR A 389 2.10 -5.17 -1.07
N GLY A 390 3.20 -5.66 -1.67
CA GLY A 390 4.55 -5.56 -1.14
C GLY A 390 4.98 -6.75 -0.28
N TRP A 391 4.08 -7.72 -0.06
CA TRP A 391 4.35 -8.99 0.62
C TRP A 391 3.92 -10.18 -0.27
N GLY A 392 4.68 -11.27 -0.22
CA GLY A 392 4.29 -12.54 -0.85
C GLY A 392 4.77 -12.76 -2.29
N ASP A 393 5.56 -11.85 -2.84
CA ASP A 393 6.34 -12.09 -4.06
C ASP A 393 7.63 -12.89 -3.82
N ASP A 394 8.03 -13.04 -2.55
CA ASP A 394 9.12 -13.93 -2.13
C ASP A 394 8.63 -15.38 -2.08
N ARG A 395 9.28 -16.26 -2.86
CA ARG A 395 8.98 -17.70 -2.93
C ARG A 395 9.39 -18.45 -1.67
N TYR A 396 10.28 -17.88 -0.86
CA TYR A 396 10.84 -18.47 0.36
C TYR A 396 10.35 -17.74 1.62
N ALA A 397 9.25 -16.98 1.54
CA ALA A 397 8.72 -16.28 2.70
C ALA A 397 8.20 -17.27 3.76
N ASP A 398 8.95 -17.43 4.84
CA ASP A 398 8.55 -18.21 6.03
C ASP A 398 7.68 -17.40 7.02
N TYR A 399 7.25 -16.19 6.64
CA TYR A 399 6.44 -15.29 7.48
C TYR A 399 5.03 -15.14 6.95
N GLY A 400 4.08 -14.89 7.85
CA GLY A 400 2.69 -14.60 7.51
C GLY A 400 2.58 -13.47 6.49
N LEU A 401 1.85 -13.71 5.40
CA LEU A 401 1.60 -12.70 4.38
C LEU A 401 0.82 -11.54 5.01
N LYS A 402 1.26 -10.32 4.73
CA LYS A 402 0.61 -9.10 5.21
C LYS A 402 -0.08 -8.41 4.07
N THR A 403 -1.21 -7.78 4.34
CA THR A 403 -1.95 -7.00 3.34
C THR A 403 -2.18 -5.57 3.82
N PRO A 404 -1.89 -4.56 2.98
CA PRO A 404 -2.36 -3.20 3.23
C PRO A 404 -3.87 -3.21 3.43
N SER A 405 -4.36 -2.49 4.44
CA SER A 405 -5.72 -2.73 4.91
C SER A 405 -6.85 -2.16 4.06
N LEU A 406 -6.54 -1.27 3.14
CA LEU A 406 -7.52 -0.74 2.18
C LEU A 406 -7.68 -1.64 0.94
N GLY A 407 -6.85 -2.68 0.81
CA GLY A 407 -7.02 -3.73 -0.21
C GLY A 407 -6.80 -3.28 -1.66
N LEU A 408 -7.29 -4.09 -2.59
CA LEU A 408 -7.08 -3.89 -4.03
C LEU A 408 -7.79 -2.63 -4.55
N VAL A 409 -9.00 -2.32 -4.08
CA VAL A 409 -9.76 -1.14 -4.53
C VAL A 409 -8.96 0.15 -4.34
N TRP A 410 -8.30 0.28 -3.19
CA TRP A 410 -7.41 1.41 -2.93
C TRP A 410 -6.12 1.36 -3.75
N SER A 411 -5.58 0.16 -3.97
CA SER A 411 -4.35 -0.03 -4.76
C SER A 411 -4.51 0.49 -6.19
N THR A 412 -5.72 0.50 -6.75
CA THR A 412 -6.00 1.06 -8.08
C THR A 412 -6.22 2.58 -8.07
N GLN A 413 -6.27 3.22 -6.89
CA GLN A 413 -6.44 4.67 -6.77
C GLN A 413 -5.12 5.44 -6.62
N ILE A 414 -4.02 4.73 -6.33
CA ILE A 414 -2.71 5.31 -6.09
C ILE A 414 -1.78 5.03 -7.27
N ALA A 415 -0.80 5.90 -7.47
CA ALA A 415 0.18 5.72 -8.54
C ALA A 415 1.43 4.99 -8.07
N SER A 416 1.80 5.18 -6.81
CA SER A 416 2.99 4.55 -6.22
C SER A 416 2.68 3.91 -4.89
N ARG A 417 3.28 2.75 -4.63
CA ARG A 417 3.25 2.09 -3.32
C ARG A 417 4.68 1.75 -2.90
N ILE A 418 5.03 2.22 -1.70
CA ILE A 418 6.28 1.92 -1.02
C ILE A 418 5.93 1.09 0.21
N ALA A 419 6.47 -0.13 0.29
CA ALA A 419 6.31 -1.01 1.43
C ALA A 419 7.53 -0.91 2.36
N LEU A 420 7.28 -0.54 3.62
CA LEU A 420 8.28 -0.56 4.68
C LEU A 420 8.19 -1.89 5.42
N LEU A 421 9.20 -2.72 5.20
CA LEU A 421 9.35 -4.05 5.78
C LEU A 421 10.21 -3.95 7.02
N LYS A 422 9.96 -4.81 8.00
CA LYS A 422 10.75 -4.88 9.23
C LYS A 422 10.88 -6.34 9.65
N ARG A 423 12.09 -6.71 10.09
CA ARG A 423 12.40 -8.08 10.57
C ARG A 423 13.20 -7.99 11.87
N PRO A 424 12.94 -8.91 12.82
CA PRO A 424 13.75 -9.01 14.03
C PRO A 424 15.14 -9.52 13.67
N ALA A 425 16.18 -8.89 14.22
CA ALA A 425 17.53 -9.44 14.21
C ALA A 425 17.80 -10.08 15.58
N TYR A 426 17.90 -11.42 15.58
CA TYR A 426 18.22 -12.18 16.78
C TYR A 426 19.73 -12.36 16.92
N GLY A 427 20.22 -12.34 18.14
CA GLY A 427 21.59 -12.73 18.45
C GLY A 427 21.63 -13.69 19.63
N GLN A 428 22.80 -14.29 19.86
CA GLN A 428 23.02 -15.09 21.07
C GLN A 428 23.23 -14.17 22.28
N SER A 429 22.59 -14.50 23.40
CA SER A 429 22.81 -13.86 24.69
C SER A 429 24.23 -14.14 25.16
N ARG A 430 24.99 -13.10 25.53
CA ARG A 430 26.32 -13.24 26.15
C ARG A 430 26.25 -13.48 27.67
N HIS A 431 25.05 -13.46 28.26
CA HIS A 431 24.85 -13.67 29.70
C HIS A 431 24.19 -15.02 29.97
N SER A 432 25.03 -16.06 30.02
CA SER A 432 24.79 -17.29 30.78
C SER A 432 26.17 -17.85 31.12
N LEU A 433 26.81 -17.25 32.12
CA LEU A 433 28.07 -17.74 32.68
C LEU A 433 27.87 -18.63 33.91
N ASP A 434 26.63 -19.00 34.27
CA ASP A 434 26.39 -19.72 35.53
C ASP A 434 25.35 -20.86 35.48
N ASP A 435 24.95 -21.37 34.30
CA ASP A 435 24.09 -22.57 34.26
C ASP A 435 24.68 -23.64 33.33
N GLU A 436 25.11 -24.76 33.93
CA GLU A 436 25.55 -26.00 33.30
C GLU A 436 24.37 -26.76 32.64
N ASP A 437 23.64 -26.14 31.71
CA ASP A 437 22.55 -26.83 30.99
C ASP A 437 22.55 -26.53 29.48
N ASP A 438 22.82 -27.58 28.70
CA ASP A 438 22.62 -27.76 27.26
C ASP A 438 22.66 -26.52 26.33
N GLY A 439 23.86 -26.03 26.02
CA GLY A 439 24.38 -25.68 24.68
C GLY A 439 23.53 -24.94 23.61
N ARG A 440 22.34 -24.42 23.90
CA ARG A 440 21.47 -23.69 22.97
C ARG A 440 20.89 -22.47 23.67
N GLY A 441 21.69 -21.40 23.74
CA GLY A 441 21.22 -20.10 24.20
C GLY A 441 19.95 -19.66 23.45
N VAL A 442 18.94 -19.21 24.19
CA VAL A 442 17.68 -18.72 23.60
C VAL A 442 17.98 -17.49 22.74
N PRO A 443 17.53 -17.42 21.47
CA PRO A 443 17.75 -16.26 20.63
C PRO A 443 17.09 -15.02 21.26
N THR A 444 17.89 -14.00 21.59
CA THR A 444 17.37 -12.73 22.10
C THR A 444 17.28 -11.71 20.97
N LEU A 445 16.16 -10.97 20.93
CA LEU A 445 15.97 -9.89 19.98
C LEU A 445 16.98 -8.77 20.28
N ARG A 446 17.93 -8.52 19.38
CA ARG A 446 18.93 -7.45 19.56
C ARG A 446 18.44 -6.12 19.03
N HIS A 447 17.97 -6.11 17.78
CA HIS A 447 17.51 -4.90 17.12
C HIS A 447 16.52 -5.23 16.00
N TRP A 448 15.95 -4.20 15.40
CA TRP A 448 15.01 -4.31 14.29
C TRP A 448 15.62 -3.74 13.02
N ARG A 449 15.75 -4.59 12.00
CA ARG A 449 16.17 -4.20 10.65
C ARG A 449 14.96 -3.79 9.84
N ARG A 450 15.11 -2.80 8.95
CA ARG A 450 14.00 -2.24 8.15
C ARG A 450 14.41 -2.06 6.70
N TRP A 451 13.51 -2.33 5.78
CA TRP A 451 13.75 -2.19 4.34
C TRP A 451 12.66 -1.36 3.68
N MET A 452 13.05 -0.51 2.74
CA MET A 452 12.17 0.21 1.84
C MET A 452 12.10 -0.55 0.52
N LYS A 453 10.90 -1.00 0.17
CA LYS A 453 10.61 -1.71 -1.07
C LYS A 453 9.69 -0.87 -1.94
N VAL A 454 10.09 -0.60 -3.19
CA VAL A 454 9.21 0.01 -4.19
C VAL A 454 8.37 -1.11 -4.80
N VAL A 455 7.07 -1.13 -4.50
CA VAL A 455 6.18 -2.19 -5.00
C VAL A 455 5.79 -1.88 -6.44
N PHE A 456 5.33 -0.66 -6.68
CA PHE A 456 5.10 -0.10 -8.00
C PHE A 456 5.22 1.42 -7.94
N ALA A 457 5.74 2.00 -9.01
CA ALA A 457 5.80 3.45 -9.23
C ALA A 457 5.97 3.70 -10.74
N PRO A 458 5.36 4.74 -11.33
CA PRO A 458 5.53 5.04 -12.75
C PRO A 458 6.92 5.61 -13.08
N HIS A 459 7.58 6.24 -12.10
CA HIS A 459 8.84 6.96 -12.26
C HIS A 459 10.07 6.21 -11.73
N ALA A 460 9.88 5.07 -11.06
CA ALA A 460 10.95 4.28 -10.47
C ALA A 460 10.75 2.78 -10.77
N ALA A 461 11.86 2.05 -10.90
CA ALA A 461 11.79 0.60 -11.08
C ALA A 461 11.24 -0.07 -9.80
N PRO A 462 10.36 -1.08 -9.91
CA PRO A 462 9.96 -1.85 -8.75
C PRO A 462 11.16 -2.62 -8.20
N SER A 463 11.25 -2.75 -6.88
CA SER A 463 12.18 -3.65 -6.22
C SER A 463 11.85 -5.09 -6.57
N GLY A 464 12.87 -5.94 -6.71
CA GLY A 464 12.69 -7.36 -6.99
C GLY A 464 12.03 -8.15 -5.85
N PRO A 465 11.87 -9.47 -6.05
CA PRO A 465 11.24 -10.37 -5.10
C PRO A 465 11.87 -10.32 -3.70
N GLY A 466 11.03 -10.32 -2.66
CA GLY A 466 11.51 -10.28 -1.26
C GLY A 466 12.17 -8.95 -0.91
N VAL A 467 13.33 -9.01 -0.24
CA VAL A 467 14.11 -7.84 0.23
C VAL A 467 15.46 -7.67 -0.47
N ALA A 468 15.79 -8.52 -1.45
CA ALA A 468 17.11 -8.54 -2.06
C ALA A 468 17.48 -7.21 -2.74
N ASP A 469 16.54 -6.63 -3.48
CA ASP A 469 16.70 -5.31 -4.13
C ASP A 469 16.00 -4.18 -3.36
N ALA A 470 15.66 -4.41 -2.08
CA ALA A 470 15.08 -3.40 -1.22
C ALA A 470 16.20 -2.66 -0.47
N VAL A 471 16.03 -1.36 -0.23
CA VAL A 471 17.05 -0.56 0.45
C VAL A 471 16.87 -0.71 1.95
N GLU A 472 17.88 -1.25 2.64
CA GLU A 472 17.88 -1.29 4.10
C GLU A 472 18.08 0.11 4.68
N PHE A 473 17.33 0.45 5.72
CA PHE A 473 17.40 1.75 6.37
C PHE A 473 17.22 1.66 7.89
N GLU A 474 17.74 2.67 8.57
CA GLU A 474 17.59 2.87 10.00
C GLU A 474 16.87 4.20 10.30
N VAL A 475 16.27 4.27 11.50
CA VAL A 475 15.67 5.50 12.02
C VAL A 475 16.66 6.11 13.00
N THR A 476 17.26 7.23 12.61
CA THR A 476 18.26 7.96 13.40
C THR A 476 17.65 9.23 14.00
N MET A 477 18.40 9.94 14.83
CA MET A 477 18.01 11.27 15.33
C MET A 477 17.75 12.26 14.17
N GLY A 478 18.48 12.14 13.06
CA GLY A 478 18.37 13.02 11.89
C GLY A 478 17.26 12.66 10.90
N GLY A 479 16.54 11.55 11.12
CA GLY A 479 15.51 11.04 10.23
C GLY A 479 15.82 9.62 9.77
N ILE A 480 15.31 9.24 8.60
CA ILE A 480 15.63 7.96 7.96
C ILE A 480 16.99 8.04 7.27
N LYS A 481 17.76 6.94 7.29
CA LYS A 481 19.06 6.85 6.63
C LYS A 481 19.29 5.43 6.12
N ALA A 482 19.83 5.28 4.91
CA ALA A 482 20.18 3.96 4.40
C ALA A 482 21.35 3.35 5.16
N VAL A 483 21.31 2.02 5.33
CA VAL A 483 22.42 1.25 5.89
C VAL A 483 23.44 0.98 4.79
N ASP A 484 24.70 1.30 5.04
CA ASP A 484 25.78 1.11 4.07
C ASP A 484 26.24 -0.35 4.13
N THR A 485 25.82 -1.16 3.15
CA THR A 485 26.11 -2.61 3.08
C THR A 485 27.59 -2.95 3.06
N LYS A 486 28.48 -1.99 2.73
CA LYS A 486 29.93 -2.18 2.78
C LYS A 486 30.52 -2.29 4.20
N ARG A 487 29.77 -1.92 5.24
CA ARG A 487 30.25 -2.02 6.63
C ARG A 487 30.00 -3.40 7.25
N GLU A 488 28.96 -4.13 6.82
CA GLU A 488 28.64 -5.44 7.39
C GLU A 488 29.71 -6.50 7.06
N ASP A 489 30.30 -6.47 5.85
CA ASP A 489 31.39 -7.40 5.47
C ASP A 489 32.69 -7.20 6.29
N GLN A 490 32.83 -6.07 7.00
CA GLN A 490 33.97 -5.82 7.90
C GLN A 490 33.67 -6.26 9.33
N ASP A 491 32.46 -6.02 9.84
CA ASP A 491 32.10 -6.41 11.21
C ASP A 491 31.95 -7.95 11.33
N ASP A 492 31.43 -8.63 10.30
CA ASP A 492 31.36 -10.10 10.28
C ASP A 492 32.74 -10.78 10.11
N ASN A 493 33.74 -10.07 9.58
CA ASN A 493 35.13 -10.57 9.46
C ASN A 493 35.97 -10.32 10.71
N VAL A 494 35.58 -9.38 11.59
CA VAL A 494 36.30 -9.13 12.85
C VAL A 494 35.95 -10.21 13.88
N ASP A 495 34.71 -10.70 13.89
CA ASP A 495 34.29 -11.79 14.80
C ASP A 495 34.91 -13.16 14.44
N ASP A 496 35.45 -13.34 13.23
CA ASP A 496 36.13 -14.57 12.80
C ASP A 496 37.66 -14.52 12.92
N GLN A 497 38.24 -13.33 13.17
CA GLN A 497 39.68 -13.18 13.43
C GLN A 497 40.08 -13.35 14.90
N ASP A 498 39.14 -13.21 15.84
CA ASP A 498 39.36 -13.53 17.26
C ASP A 498 39.18 -15.04 17.59
N ARG A 499 39.04 -15.90 16.56
CA ARG A 499 38.88 -17.36 16.68
C ARG A 499 40.03 -18.18 16.11
N ARG A 500 41.24 -17.62 15.97
CA ARG A 500 42.44 -18.38 15.59
C ARG A 500 43.52 -18.42 16.67
#